data_AF-A0A6P0R2F3-F1
#
_entry.id   AF-A0A6P0R2F3-F1
#
_cell.length_a   1.000
_cell.length_b   1.000
_cell.length_c   1.000
_cell.angle_alpha   90.00
_cell.angle_beta   90.00
_cell.angle_gamma   90.00
#
_symmetry.space_group_name_H-M   'P 1'
#
loop_
_entity.id
_entity.type
_entity.pdbx_description
1 polymer ?
#
loop_
_entity_poly.entity_id
_entity_poly.type
_entity_poly.pdbx_seq_one_letter_code
_entity_poly.pdbx_strand_id
1 'polypeptide(L)'
;MEFQTPAQAECYQKVDGWMKELFSDYPWEKLDEPGFSIFLGSAWVEVRIYPWGEDSIINTRSTVVIGAELKSDLLEFLLRANSDMQFGGFSLDANGNILFQHSIVGFTCDQRE
;
A
#
# COMPACT_ATOMS: atom_id res chain seq x y z
N MET A 1 -4.04 11.10 -13.32
CA MET A 1 -3.69 9.66 -13.39
C MET A 1 -3.18 9.29 -14.76
N GLU A 2 -1.96 8.78 -14.82
CA GLU A 2 -1.27 8.29 -16.01
C GLU A 2 -0.72 6.88 -15.71
N PHE A 3 -0.92 5.93 -16.63
CA PHE A 3 -0.40 4.56 -16.51
C PHE A 3 0.87 4.41 -17.35
N GLN A 4 1.88 3.75 -16.79
CA GLN A 4 3.17 3.54 -17.43
C GLN A 4 3.21 2.26 -18.27
N THR A 5 2.41 1.24 -17.92
CA THR A 5 2.32 -0.02 -18.67
C THR A 5 0.87 -0.49 -18.80
N PRO A 6 0.54 -1.32 -19.82
CA PRO A 6 -0.77 -1.95 -19.93
C PRO A 6 -1.12 -2.81 -18.71
N ALA A 7 -0.17 -3.57 -18.19
CA ALA A 7 -0.35 -4.41 -17.01
C ALA A 7 -0.73 -3.59 -15.75
N GLN A 8 -0.13 -2.42 -15.56
CA GLN A 8 -0.50 -1.51 -14.48
C GLN A 8 -1.95 -1.02 -14.63
N ALA A 9 -2.38 -0.68 -15.85
CA ALA A 9 -3.74 -0.24 -16.11
C ALA A 9 -4.77 -1.36 -15.87
N GLU A 10 -4.47 -2.59 -16.31
CA GLU A 10 -5.32 -3.77 -16.08
C GLU A 10 -5.43 -4.09 -14.60
N CYS A 11 -4.31 -4.11 -13.87
CA CYS A 11 -4.31 -4.32 -12.43
C CYS A 11 -5.08 -3.22 -11.69
N TYR A 12 -4.95 -1.97 -12.10
CA TYR A 12 -5.73 -0.87 -11.54
C TYR A 12 -7.24 -1.10 -11.72
N GLN A 13 -7.70 -1.51 -12.90
CA GLN A 13 -9.12 -1.79 -13.13
C GLN A 13 -9.63 -2.96 -12.27
N LYS A 14 -8.79 -3.98 -12.09
CA LYS A 14 -9.10 -5.11 -11.20
C LYS A 14 -9.31 -4.64 -9.76
N VAL A 15 -8.37 -3.85 -9.23
CA VAL A 15 -8.44 -3.29 -7.87
C VAL A 15 -9.60 -2.30 -7.73
N ASP A 16 -9.90 -1.46 -8.74
CA ASP A 16 -11.08 -0.57 -8.76
C ASP A 16 -12.38 -1.35 -8.57
N GLY A 17 -12.49 -2.53 -9.19
CA GLY A 17 -13.60 -3.46 -8.98
C GLY A 17 -13.69 -3.94 -7.54
N TRP A 18 -12.57 -4.37 -6.95
CA TRP A 18 -12.52 -4.82 -5.56
C TRP A 18 -12.83 -3.71 -4.56
N MET A 19 -12.36 -2.48 -4.80
CA MET A 19 -12.67 -1.33 -3.96
C MET A 19 -14.18 -1.04 -3.91
N LYS A 20 -14.87 -1.16 -5.06
CA LYS A 20 -16.33 -1.00 -5.14
C LYS A 20 -17.10 -2.12 -4.44
N GLU A 21 -16.61 -3.35 -4.53
CA GLU A 21 -17.31 -4.52 -3.98
C GLU A 21 -17.07 -4.69 -2.48
N LEU A 22 -15.81 -4.60 -2.03
CA LEU A 22 -15.41 -4.89 -0.66
C LEU A 22 -15.52 -3.69 0.27
N PHE A 23 -15.40 -2.48 -0.27
CA PHE A 23 -15.30 -1.25 0.52
C PHE A 23 -16.39 -0.23 0.15
N SER A 24 -17.55 -0.69 -0.34
CA SER A 24 -18.68 0.18 -0.70
C SER A 24 -19.17 1.07 0.43
N ASP A 25 -19.02 0.61 1.68
CA ASP A 25 -19.52 1.29 2.87
C ASP A 25 -18.53 2.32 3.43
N TYR A 26 -17.33 2.41 2.85
CA TYR A 26 -16.27 3.31 3.27
C TYR A 26 -16.03 4.40 2.24
N PRO A 27 -15.79 5.65 2.67
CA PRO A 27 -15.33 6.69 1.75
C PRO A 27 -13.91 6.36 1.29
N TRP A 28 -13.77 6.09 0.01
CA TRP A 28 -12.48 5.94 -0.66
C TRP A 28 -12.40 6.86 -1.88
N GLU A 29 -11.19 7.27 -2.21
CA GLU A 29 -10.90 8.22 -3.28
C GLU A 29 -9.85 7.64 -4.22
N LYS A 30 -9.83 8.13 -5.45
CA LYS A 30 -8.78 7.82 -6.42
C LYS A 30 -7.62 8.78 -6.17
N LEU A 31 -6.40 8.25 -6.16
CA LEU A 31 -5.20 9.06 -6.08
C LEU A 31 -4.89 9.71 -7.44
N ASP A 32 -4.03 10.73 -7.44
CA ASP A 32 -3.53 11.33 -8.69
C ASP A 32 -2.67 10.36 -9.50
N GLU A 33 -1.97 9.46 -8.80
CA GLU A 33 -1.24 8.30 -9.33
C GLU A 33 -2.15 7.06 -9.36
N PRO A 34 -1.83 6.00 -10.15
CA PRO A 34 -2.57 4.74 -10.15
C PRO A 34 -2.71 4.15 -8.73
N GLY A 35 -3.87 4.34 -8.12
CA GLY A 35 -4.15 3.90 -6.77
C GLY A 35 -5.39 4.54 -6.15
N PHE A 36 -5.62 4.15 -4.91
CA PHE A 36 -6.79 4.52 -4.11
C PHE A 36 -6.36 4.88 -2.70
N SER A 37 -7.16 5.68 -2.02
CA SER A 37 -7.03 5.94 -0.59
C SER A 37 -8.35 5.67 0.12
N ILE A 38 -8.27 5.14 1.33
CA ILE A 38 -9.42 4.78 2.15
C ILE A 38 -9.12 5.09 3.62
N PHE A 39 -10.14 5.56 4.34
CA PHE A 39 -10.09 5.62 5.80
C PHE A 39 -10.71 4.36 6.40
N LEU A 40 -9.91 3.61 7.15
CA LEU A 40 -10.37 2.49 7.97
C LEU A 40 -10.18 2.86 9.44
N GLY A 41 -11.27 3.24 10.10
CA GLY A 41 -11.21 3.82 11.45
C GLY A 41 -10.46 5.16 11.43
N SER A 42 -9.36 5.25 12.20
CA SER A 42 -8.50 6.44 12.22
C SER A 42 -7.31 6.37 11.27
N ALA A 43 -7.13 5.26 10.54
CA ALA A 43 -5.97 5.05 9.68
C ALA A 43 -6.26 5.47 8.24
N TRP A 44 -5.39 6.32 7.69
CA TRP A 44 -5.31 6.58 6.25
C TRP A 44 -4.53 5.45 5.58
N VAL A 45 -5.18 4.74 4.66
CA VAL A 45 -4.58 3.63 3.90
C VAL A 45 -4.55 4.00 2.43
N GLU A 46 -3.43 3.74 1.78
CA GLU A 46 -3.26 3.86 0.34
C GLU A 46 -3.07 2.48 -0.29
N VAL A 47 -3.69 2.25 -1.43
CA VAL A 47 -3.47 1.10 -2.30
C VAL A 47 -2.89 1.64 -3.61
N ARG A 48 -1.59 1.49 -3.81
CA ARG A 48 -0.86 2.00 -4.99
C ARG A 48 -0.55 0.86 -5.94
N ILE A 49 -0.64 1.12 -7.24
CA ILE A 49 -0.34 0.15 -8.29
C ILE A 49 0.90 0.67 -9.03
N TYR A 50 2.00 -0.05 -8.92
CA TYR A 50 3.27 0.27 -9.57
C TYR A 50 3.48 -0.58 -10.84
N PRO A 51 4.13 -0.06 -11.88
CA PRO A 51 4.53 -0.86 -13.03
C PRO A 51 5.70 -1.79 -12.64
N TRP A 52 5.68 -3.05 -13.12
CA TRP A 52 6.76 -4.00 -12.88
C TRP A 52 6.97 -4.92 -14.09
N GLY A 53 7.76 -4.45 -15.06
CA GLY A 53 8.00 -5.20 -16.30
C GLY A 53 6.70 -5.41 -17.09
N GLU A 54 6.40 -6.67 -17.40
CA GLU A 54 5.14 -7.09 -18.04
C GLU A 54 3.99 -7.30 -17.04
N ASP A 55 4.24 -7.02 -15.76
CA ASP A 55 3.27 -7.12 -14.66
C ASP A 55 3.19 -5.77 -13.90
N SER A 56 2.66 -5.82 -12.69
CA SER A 56 2.42 -4.72 -11.79
C SER A 56 2.55 -5.19 -10.34
N ILE A 57 2.75 -4.24 -9.44
CA ILE A 57 2.79 -4.49 -8.00
C ILE A 57 1.68 -3.68 -7.35
N ILE A 58 0.82 -4.34 -6.58
CA ILE A 58 -0.09 -3.68 -5.66
C ILE A 58 0.69 -3.47 -4.37
N ASN A 59 0.74 -2.25 -3.87
CA ASN A 59 1.33 -1.91 -2.58
C ASN A 59 0.26 -1.28 -1.70
N THR A 60 -0.10 -1.96 -0.61
CA THR A 60 -1.00 -1.44 0.41
C THR A 60 -0.16 -0.86 1.53
N ARG A 61 -0.47 0.36 1.98
CA ARG A 61 0.34 1.03 3.01
C ARG A 61 -0.46 2.00 3.85
N SER A 62 -0.01 2.20 5.09
CA SER A 62 -0.56 3.21 5.99
C SER A 62 0.55 3.89 6.77
N THR A 63 0.44 5.19 6.97
CA THR A 63 1.31 5.94 7.87
C THR A 63 0.88 5.66 9.31
N VAL A 64 1.73 4.99 10.07
CA VAL A 64 1.43 4.55 11.45
C VAL A 64 2.00 5.50 12.50
N VAL A 65 3.08 6.23 12.20
CA VAL A 65 3.66 7.23 13.11
C VAL A 65 4.20 8.42 12.32
N ILE A 66 3.89 9.63 12.79
CA ILE A 66 4.36 10.91 12.25
C ILE A 66 5.23 11.59 13.31
N GLY A 67 6.37 12.15 12.89
CA GLY A 67 7.22 12.96 13.78
C GLY A 67 7.91 12.16 14.89
N ALA A 68 8.13 10.86 14.69
CA ALA A 68 8.91 10.04 15.61
C ALA A 68 10.36 10.52 15.68
N GLU A 69 10.94 10.51 16.88
CA GLU A 69 12.39 10.67 17.04
C GLU A 69 13.05 9.33 16.66
N LEU A 70 13.70 9.27 15.49
CA LEU A 70 14.29 8.04 14.92
C LEU A 70 15.60 7.63 15.61
N LYS A 71 15.50 7.31 16.90
CA LYS A 71 16.61 6.77 17.70
C LYS A 71 16.95 5.34 17.30
N SER A 72 18.19 4.94 17.58
CA SER A 72 18.71 3.61 17.22
C SER A 72 17.90 2.46 17.82
N ASP A 73 17.35 2.63 19.01
CA ASP A 73 16.50 1.63 19.69
C ASP A 73 15.16 1.43 18.96
N LEU A 74 14.52 2.51 18.53
CA LEU A 74 13.30 2.45 17.71
C LEU A 74 13.58 1.79 16.35
N LEU A 75 14.67 2.18 15.67
CA LEU A 75 15.01 1.60 14.38
C LEU A 75 15.35 0.10 14.50
N GLU A 76 16.09 -0.29 15.54
CA GLU A 76 16.36 -1.70 15.82
C GLU A 76 15.07 -2.48 16.11
N PHE A 77 14.16 -1.91 16.90
CA PHE A 77 12.85 -2.51 17.17
C PHE A 77 12.06 -2.73 15.87
N LEU A 78 11.98 -1.74 14.98
CA LEU A 78 11.25 -1.86 13.72
C LEU A 78 11.86 -2.93 12.79
N LEU A 79 13.19 -2.99 12.70
CA LEU A 79 13.88 -4.01 11.90
C LEU A 79 13.68 -5.43 12.45
N ARG A 80 13.69 -5.60 13.78
CA ARG A 80 13.38 -6.89 14.41
C ARG A 80 11.91 -7.25 14.28
N ALA A 81 11.00 -6.29 14.43
CA ALA A 81 9.58 -6.54 14.21
C ALA A 81 9.34 -7.04 12.77
N ASN A 82 10.03 -6.49 11.78
CA ASN A 82 9.97 -6.95 10.40
C ASN A 82 10.41 -8.41 10.21
N SER A 83 11.30 -8.97 11.05
CA SER A 83 11.66 -10.39 10.94
C SER A 83 10.57 -11.35 11.42
N ASP A 84 9.66 -10.85 12.26
CA ASP A 84 8.58 -11.66 12.85
C ASP A 84 7.26 -11.53 12.06
N MET A 85 7.13 -10.52 11.20
CA MET A 85 5.94 -10.31 10.37
C MET A 85 5.88 -11.33 9.22
N GLN A 86 4.73 -12.00 9.08
CA GLN A 86 4.48 -12.89 7.94
C GLN A 86 4.18 -12.11 6.65
N PHE A 87 3.52 -10.96 6.79
CA PHE A 87 3.14 -10.09 5.69
C PHE A 87 3.48 -8.65 6.02
N GLY A 88 4.10 -7.99 5.06
CA GLY A 88 4.44 -6.59 5.13
C GLY A 88 5.59 -6.28 6.08
N GLY A 89 5.85 -4.99 6.25
CA GLY A 89 6.91 -4.50 7.10
C GLY A 89 6.88 -2.98 7.28
N PHE A 90 7.58 -2.54 8.31
CA PHE A 90 7.82 -1.14 8.58
C PHE A 90 8.85 -0.54 7.63
N SER A 91 8.61 0.70 7.23
CA SER A 91 9.49 1.51 6.40
C SER A 91 9.43 2.98 6.79
N LEU A 92 10.33 3.79 6.24
CA LEU A 92 10.30 5.25 6.37
C LEU A 92 9.95 5.90 5.01
N ASP A 93 9.10 6.92 5.02
CA ASP A 93 8.94 7.81 3.86
C ASP A 93 10.05 8.88 3.82
N ALA A 94 10.01 9.72 2.78
CA ALA A 94 10.96 10.81 2.58
C ALA A 94 10.95 11.86 3.71
N ASN A 95 9.88 11.93 4.50
CA ASN A 95 9.75 12.85 5.63
C ASN A 95 10.11 12.19 6.97
N GLY A 96 10.52 10.92 6.96
CA GLY A 96 10.83 10.16 8.16
C GLY A 96 9.59 9.66 8.93
N ASN A 97 8.40 9.68 8.33
CA ASN A 97 7.24 9.04 8.92
C ASN A 97 7.37 7.52 8.82
N ILE A 98 6.89 6.81 9.82
CA ILE A 98 6.89 5.36 9.82
C ILE A 98 5.62 4.89 9.12
N LEU A 99 5.79 4.02 8.12
CA LEU A 99 4.72 3.35 7.39
C LEU A 99 4.77 1.87 7.70
N PHE A 100 3.61 1.23 7.65
CA PHE A 100 3.51 -0.22 7.50
C PHE A 100 2.96 -0.51 6.11
N GLN A 101 3.59 -1.41 5.37
CA GLN A 101 3.22 -1.69 4.00
C GLN A 101 3.42 -3.15 3.58
N HIS A 102 2.64 -3.61 2.61
CA HIS A 102 2.73 -4.93 2.01
C HIS A 102 2.57 -4.84 0.50
N SER A 103 3.23 -5.75 -0.23
CA SER A 103 3.21 -5.78 -1.69
C SER A 103 2.77 -7.15 -2.21
N ILE A 104 1.90 -7.12 -3.22
CA ILE A 104 1.29 -8.27 -3.86
C ILE A 104 1.52 -8.15 -5.38
N VAL A 105 1.78 -9.28 -6.05
CA VAL A 105 1.94 -9.34 -7.51
C VAL A 105 0.59 -9.14 -8.19
N GLY A 106 0.52 -8.21 -9.13
CA GLY A 106 -0.74 -7.77 -9.73
C GLY A 106 -1.39 -8.81 -10.63
N PHE A 107 -0.64 -9.52 -11.47
CA PHE A 107 -1.21 -10.46 -12.42
C PHE A 107 -1.86 -11.67 -11.74
N THR A 108 -1.16 -12.28 -10.79
CA THR A 108 -1.59 -13.54 -10.16
C THR A 108 -2.57 -13.35 -9.02
N CYS A 109 -2.70 -12.14 -8.46
CA CYS A 109 -3.49 -11.99 -7.26
C CYS A 109 -5.00 -12.13 -7.49
N ASP A 110 -5.69 -12.65 -6.49
CA ASP A 110 -7.15 -12.64 -6.42
C ASP A 110 -7.68 -11.75 -5.29
N GLN A 111 -9.00 -11.64 -5.20
CA GLN A 111 -9.67 -10.75 -4.24
C GLN A 111 -9.45 -11.14 -2.76
N ARG A 112 -9.04 -12.39 -2.49
CA ARG A 112 -8.84 -12.92 -1.14
C ARG A 112 -7.45 -12.64 -0.57
N GLU A 113 -6.50 -12.30 -1.43
CA GLU A 113 -5.13 -11.88 -1.06
C GLU A 113 -5.08 -10.40 -0.67
#